data_AF-A0A930GWU2-F1
#
_entry.id   AF-A0A930GWU2-F1
#
_cell.length_a   1.000
_cell.length_b   1.000
_cell.length_c   1.000
_cell.angle_alpha   90.00
_cell.angle_beta   90.00
_cell.angle_gamma   90.00
#
_symmetry.space_group_name_H-M   'P 1'
#
loop_
_entity.id
_entity.type
_entity.pdbx_description
1 polymer ?
#
loop_
_entity_poly.entity_id
_entity_poly.type
_entity_poly.pdbx_seq_one_letter_code
_entity_poly.pdbx_strand_id
1 'polypeptide(L)'
;RNGEAIPLYEKDIRAKENTGEIKRGKIEDLFPGFASDFSLSEVLPLGKGGILAGLGEIGGGGLSFSYSKVSFLQSTIELCEHFQLSPYALHSKGAFLLRLERGEDFAGLAREKGIEASCIGRFREEKKRIRKDEYGESYLYKQERDSLEEIFTKEEIGILT
;
A
#
# COMPACT_ATOMS: atom_id res chain seq x y z
N ARG A 1 22.41 21.97 -2.06
CA ARG A 1 21.27 21.53 -1.25
C ARG A 1 21.15 20.02 -1.45
N ASN A 2 21.51 19.24 -0.44
CA ASN A 2 21.57 17.78 -0.49
C ASN A 2 20.17 17.22 -0.58
N GLY A 3 19.79 16.64 -1.72
CA GLY A 3 18.79 15.56 -1.95
C GLY A 3 17.59 15.33 -1.02
N GLU A 4 17.21 16.27 -0.16
CA GLU A 4 16.08 16.13 0.75
C GLU A 4 14.80 16.08 -0.09
N ALA A 5 14.00 15.05 0.15
CA ALA A 5 12.69 14.91 -0.46
C ALA A 5 11.88 16.17 -0.11
N ILE A 6 11.54 16.96 -1.12
CA ILE A 6 10.69 18.13 -0.93
C ILE A 6 9.26 17.60 -0.79
N PRO A 7 8.59 17.78 0.37
CA PRO A 7 7.18 17.45 0.48
C PRO A 7 6.41 18.33 -0.51
N LEU A 8 5.81 17.69 -1.51
CA LEU A 8 4.86 18.35 -2.40
C LEU A 8 3.48 18.22 -1.76
N TYR A 9 2.93 19.32 -1.26
CA TYR A 9 1.56 19.32 -0.79
C TYR A 9 0.63 19.11 -1.98
N GLU A 10 -0.51 18.45 -1.77
CA GLU A 10 -1.44 18.13 -2.86
C GLU A 10 -1.88 19.38 -3.65
N LYS A 11 -2.04 20.51 -2.96
CA LYS A 11 -2.31 21.82 -3.57
C LYS A 11 -1.20 22.26 -4.55
N ASP A 12 0.06 21.95 -4.25
CA ASP A 12 1.21 22.32 -5.07
C ASP A 12 1.31 21.41 -6.29
N ILE A 13 1.01 20.11 -6.12
CA ILE A 13 0.90 19.15 -7.23
C ILE A 13 -0.20 19.61 -8.18
N ARG A 14 -1.41 19.91 -7.67
CA ARG A 14 -2.53 20.40 -8.47
C ARG A 14 -2.20 21.72 -9.16
N ALA A 15 -1.53 22.65 -8.48
CA ALA A 15 -1.11 23.91 -9.08
C ALA A 15 -0.14 23.68 -10.25
N LYS A 16 0.86 22.82 -10.07
CA LYS A 16 1.83 22.46 -11.12
C LYS A 16 1.21 21.66 -12.27
N GLU A 17 0.21 20.83 -11.99
CA GLU A 17 -0.59 20.18 -13.03
C GLU A 17 -1.37 21.21 -13.85
N ASN A 18 -1.99 22.19 -13.18
CA ASN A 18 -2.77 23.25 -13.84
C ASN A 18 -1.90 24.19 -14.68
N THR A 19 -0.66 24.47 -14.26
CA THR A 19 0.30 25.25 -15.06
C THR A 19 0.97 24.44 -16.17
N GLY A 20 0.74 23.11 -16.19
CA GLY A 20 1.35 22.19 -17.14
C GLY A 20 2.83 21.86 -16.85
N GLU A 21 3.36 22.31 -15.72
CA GLU A 21 4.70 21.97 -15.22
C GLU A 21 4.81 20.47 -14.89
N ILE A 22 3.73 19.87 -14.39
CA ILE A 22 3.62 18.43 -14.15
C ILE A 22 2.49 17.87 -15.02
N LYS A 23 2.69 16.67 -15.56
CA LYS A 23 1.67 15.94 -16.31
C LYS A 23 1.57 14.52 -15.75
N ARG A 24 0.34 14.02 -15.61
CA ARG A 24 0.12 12.61 -15.30
C ARG A 24 0.58 11.78 -16.49
N GLY A 25 1.54 10.90 -16.26
CA GLY A 25 1.95 9.87 -17.22
C GLY A 25 1.07 8.63 -17.11
N LYS A 26 1.26 7.69 -18.03
CA LYS A 26 0.71 6.35 -17.91
C LYS A 26 1.66 5.46 -17.13
N ILE A 27 1.14 4.42 -16.48
CA ILE A 27 1.99 3.48 -15.76
C ILE A 27 2.91 2.71 -16.72
N GLU A 28 2.47 2.49 -17.96
CA GLU A 28 3.23 1.84 -19.03
C GLU A 28 4.43 2.68 -19.50
N ASP A 29 4.40 3.99 -19.29
CA ASP A 29 5.55 4.85 -19.58
C ASP A 29 6.70 4.58 -18.59
N LEU A 30 6.34 4.21 -17.35
CA LEU A 30 7.29 3.90 -16.29
C LEU A 30 7.69 2.42 -16.28
N PHE A 31 6.72 1.54 -16.53
CA PHE A 31 6.88 0.08 -16.61
C PHE A 31 6.30 -0.44 -17.93
N PRO A 32 7.05 -0.31 -19.04
CA PRO A 32 6.62 -0.86 -20.32
C PRO A 32 6.40 -2.37 -20.21
N GLY A 33 5.29 -2.87 -20.76
CA GLY A 33 5.00 -4.32 -20.78
C GLY A 33 4.67 -4.94 -19.43
N PHE A 34 4.56 -4.18 -18.33
CA PHE A 34 4.51 -4.76 -16.98
C PHE A 34 3.37 -5.77 -16.75
N ALA A 35 2.23 -5.56 -17.41
CA ALA A 35 1.11 -6.47 -17.31
C ALA A 35 1.46 -7.87 -17.85
N SER A 36 2.14 -7.95 -19.00
CA SER A 36 2.59 -9.22 -19.59
C SER A 36 3.84 -9.75 -18.91
N ASP A 37 4.82 -8.89 -18.65
CA ASP A 37 6.18 -9.29 -18.23
C ASP A 37 6.22 -9.87 -16.81
N PHE A 38 5.23 -9.49 -15.99
CA PHE A 38 5.09 -9.93 -14.60
C PHE A 38 3.78 -10.70 -14.33
N SER A 39 3.01 -11.01 -15.38
CA SER A 39 1.72 -11.71 -15.28
C SER A 39 0.76 -11.01 -14.29
N LEU A 40 0.51 -9.71 -14.49
CA LEU A 40 -0.40 -8.95 -13.65
C LEU A 40 -1.82 -9.49 -13.77
N SER A 41 -2.36 -9.92 -12.63
CA SER A 41 -3.74 -10.42 -12.56
C SER A 41 -4.70 -9.41 -11.94
N GLU A 42 -4.21 -8.51 -11.08
CA GLU A 42 -5.07 -7.59 -10.32
C GLU A 42 -4.26 -6.41 -9.76
N VAL A 43 -4.87 -5.23 -9.80
CA VAL A 43 -4.40 -4.02 -9.14
C VAL A 43 -5.51 -3.52 -8.24
N LEU A 44 -5.26 -3.48 -6.93
CA LEU A 44 -6.20 -2.99 -5.94
C LEU A 44 -5.67 -1.68 -5.33
N PRO A 45 -6.29 -0.52 -5.58
CA PRO A 45 -5.96 0.70 -4.86
C PRO A 45 -6.33 0.53 -3.37
N LEU A 46 -5.41 0.92 -2.49
CA LEU A 46 -5.67 0.94 -1.06
C LEU A 46 -6.33 2.26 -0.64
N GLY A 47 -7.07 2.20 0.47
CA GLY A 47 -7.77 3.33 1.03
C GLY A 47 -8.13 3.04 2.48
N LYS A 48 -9.40 3.24 2.82
CA LYS A 48 -9.93 2.98 4.16
C LYS A 48 -9.61 1.56 4.65
N GLY A 49 -9.09 1.42 5.86
CA GLY A 49 -8.70 0.13 6.45
C GLY A 49 -7.38 -0.43 5.93
N GLY A 50 -6.68 0.33 5.07
CA GLY A 50 -5.29 0.11 4.70
C GLY A 50 -5.00 -1.25 4.06
N ILE A 51 -3.81 -1.77 4.37
CA ILE A 51 -3.35 -3.03 3.82
C ILE A 51 -4.16 -4.22 4.34
N LEU A 52 -4.70 -4.16 5.56
CA LEU A 52 -5.55 -5.24 6.09
C LEU A 52 -6.86 -5.40 5.31
N ALA A 53 -7.53 -4.28 5.01
CA ALA A 53 -8.69 -4.30 4.14
C ALA A 53 -8.33 -4.83 2.75
N GLY A 54 -7.23 -4.31 2.16
CA GLY A 54 -6.75 -4.77 0.86
C GLY A 54 -6.42 -6.27 0.79
N LEU A 55 -5.79 -6.83 1.83
CA LEU A 55 -5.51 -8.27 1.93
C LEU A 55 -6.78 -9.11 2.10
N GLY A 56 -7.87 -8.54 2.59
CA GLY A 56 -9.19 -9.19 2.67
C GLY A 56 -9.95 -9.13 1.35
N GLU A 57 -9.78 -8.04 0.60
CA GLU A 57 -10.53 -7.75 -0.63
C GLU A 57 -9.88 -8.31 -1.89
N ILE A 58 -8.53 -8.36 -1.94
CA ILE A 58 -7.82 -8.81 -3.15
C ILE A 58 -8.28 -10.21 -3.55
N GLY A 59 -8.59 -10.36 -4.84
CA GLY A 59 -9.10 -11.60 -5.42
C GLY A 59 -8.11 -12.76 -5.34
N GLY A 60 -8.61 -13.96 -5.61
CA GLY A 60 -7.85 -15.21 -5.56
C GLY A 60 -8.19 -16.10 -4.36
N GLY A 61 -7.39 -17.15 -4.17
CA GLY A 61 -7.58 -18.16 -3.12
C GLY A 61 -7.06 -17.72 -1.75
N GLY A 62 -6.49 -18.66 -1.01
CA GLY A 62 -5.76 -18.36 0.22
C GLY A 62 -4.43 -17.68 -0.07
N LEU A 63 -3.86 -17.12 0.99
CA LEU A 63 -2.76 -16.16 0.93
C LEU A 63 -1.97 -16.29 2.21
N SER A 64 -0.65 -16.43 2.09
CA SER A 64 0.28 -16.28 3.22
C SER A 64 1.02 -14.96 3.06
N PHE A 65 0.98 -14.08 4.05
CA PHE A 65 1.65 -12.78 4.02
C PHE A 65 2.41 -12.51 5.31
N SER A 66 3.27 -11.49 5.31
CA SER A 66 4.05 -11.10 6.49
C SER A 66 3.95 -9.61 6.74
N TYR A 67 3.69 -9.24 8.00
CA TYR A 67 3.63 -7.84 8.41
C TYR A 67 4.98 -7.13 8.31
N SER A 68 6.08 -7.83 8.64
CA SER A 68 7.44 -7.27 8.58
C SER A 68 7.88 -6.86 7.17
N LYS A 69 7.16 -7.34 6.14
CA LYS A 69 7.41 -6.97 4.75
C LYS A 69 6.64 -5.74 4.29
N VAL A 70 5.66 -5.25 5.06
CA VAL A 70 4.94 -4.02 4.74
C VAL A 70 5.78 -2.85 5.23
N SER A 71 6.22 -2.00 4.31
CA SER A 71 7.05 -0.84 4.62
C SER A 71 6.20 0.28 5.23
N PHE A 72 6.67 0.85 6.34
CA PHE A 72 6.16 2.08 6.94
C PHE A 72 7.31 3.04 7.22
N LEU A 73 7.04 4.34 7.23
CA LEU A 73 7.98 5.31 7.75
C LEU A 73 8.09 5.13 9.27
N GLN A 74 9.30 5.29 9.81
CA GLN A 74 9.53 5.18 11.26
C GLN A 74 8.61 6.13 12.06
N SER A 75 8.45 7.37 11.59
CA SER A 75 7.54 8.33 12.21
C SER A 75 6.06 7.91 12.16
N THR A 76 5.64 7.13 11.15
CA THR A 76 4.28 6.55 11.11
C THR A 76 4.12 5.50 12.21
N ILE A 77 5.12 4.64 12.41
CA ILE A 77 5.11 3.65 13.49
C ILE A 77 5.04 4.31 14.85
N GLU A 78 5.89 5.31 15.11
CA GLU A 78 5.92 6.03 16.39
C GLU A 78 4.60 6.74 16.70
N LEU A 79 3.96 7.34 15.69
CA LEU A 79 2.64 7.95 15.85
C LEU A 79 1.56 6.90 16.13
N CYS A 80 1.56 5.78 15.40
CA CYS A 80 0.64 4.68 15.64
C CYS A 80 0.76 4.12 17.06
N GLU A 81 1.99 3.90 17.54
CA GLU A 81 2.24 3.43 18.89
C GLU A 81 1.74 4.43 19.95
N HIS A 82 1.99 5.72 19.75
CA HIS A 82 1.52 6.76 20.66
C HIS A 82 -0.01 6.77 20.81
N PHE A 83 -0.73 6.62 19.70
CA PHE A 83 -2.20 6.61 19.67
C PHE A 83 -2.82 5.21 19.81
N GLN A 84 -2.00 4.17 20.00
CA GLN A 84 -2.44 2.76 20.06
C GLN A 84 -3.20 2.30 18.80
N LEU A 85 -2.84 2.86 17.64
CA LEU A 85 -3.42 2.54 16.35
C LEU A 85 -2.65 1.43 15.66
N SER A 86 -3.33 0.64 14.83
CA SER A 86 -2.67 -0.31 13.95
C SER A 86 -2.17 0.39 12.69
N PRO A 87 -0.85 0.40 12.41
CA PRO A 87 -0.34 1.00 11.16
C PRO A 87 -0.88 0.26 9.93
N TYR A 88 -1.21 -1.02 10.06
CA TYR A 88 -1.73 -1.86 8.97
C TYR A 88 -3.18 -1.54 8.58
N ALA A 89 -3.91 -0.83 9.44
CA ALA A 89 -5.31 -0.44 9.25
C ALA A 89 -5.49 1.06 8.94
N LEU A 90 -4.39 1.81 8.78
CA LEU A 90 -4.45 3.22 8.43
C LEU A 90 -4.93 3.44 6.99
N HIS A 91 -5.62 4.54 6.76
CA HIS A 91 -6.03 4.98 5.44
C HIS A 91 -4.83 5.15 4.49
N SER A 92 -4.69 4.26 3.49
CA SER A 92 -3.52 4.21 2.61
C SER A 92 -3.79 4.72 1.18
N LYS A 93 -4.40 5.91 1.06
CA LYS A 93 -4.67 6.55 -0.24
C LYS A 93 -3.36 6.71 -1.03
N GLY A 94 -3.35 6.26 -2.27
CA GLY A 94 -2.18 6.37 -3.15
C GLY A 94 -1.20 5.19 -3.05
N ALA A 95 -1.45 4.22 -2.18
CA ALA A 95 -0.80 2.91 -2.21
C ALA A 95 -1.63 1.91 -3.01
N PHE A 96 -0.97 0.87 -3.55
CA PHE A 96 -1.61 -0.16 -4.36
C PHE A 96 -1.12 -1.54 -3.94
N LEU A 97 -2.03 -2.52 -3.93
CA LEU A 97 -1.72 -3.93 -3.75
C LEU A 97 -1.87 -4.65 -5.09
N LEU A 98 -0.81 -5.33 -5.54
CA LEU A 98 -0.76 -5.98 -6.84
C LEU A 98 -0.68 -7.50 -6.69
N ARG A 99 -1.37 -8.23 -7.57
CA ARG A 99 -1.24 -9.69 -7.71
C ARG A 99 -0.47 -10.03 -8.98
N LEU A 100 0.72 -10.58 -8.79
CA LEU A 100 1.72 -10.86 -9.81
C LEU A 100 2.32 -12.25 -9.61
N GLU A 101 2.73 -12.93 -10.68
CA GLU A 101 3.52 -14.17 -10.56
C GLU A 101 4.96 -13.88 -10.14
N ARG A 102 5.54 -12.81 -10.71
CA ARG A 102 6.93 -12.39 -10.49
C ARG A 102 7.02 -11.15 -9.59
N GLY A 103 6.34 -11.20 -8.44
CA GLY A 103 6.21 -10.05 -7.53
C GLY A 103 7.52 -9.52 -6.93
N GLU A 104 8.48 -10.39 -6.59
CA GLU A 104 9.80 -9.96 -6.09
C GLU A 104 10.60 -9.21 -7.17
N ASP A 105 10.58 -9.71 -8.41
CA ASP A 105 11.25 -9.08 -9.55
C ASP A 105 10.66 -7.69 -9.83
N PHE A 106 9.32 -7.57 -9.84
CA PHE A 106 8.65 -6.29 -10.02
C PHE A 106 8.96 -5.32 -8.88
N ALA A 107 8.98 -5.78 -7.63
CA ALA A 107 9.35 -4.95 -6.49
C ALA A 107 10.80 -4.44 -6.59
N GLY A 108 11.72 -5.25 -7.11
CA GLY A 108 13.07 -4.83 -7.48
C GLY A 108 13.08 -3.71 -8.52
N LEU A 109 12.40 -3.92 -9.65
CA LEU A 109 12.30 -2.93 -10.73
C LEU A 109 11.65 -1.62 -10.27
N ALA A 110 10.59 -1.69 -9.46
CA ALA A 110 9.92 -0.51 -8.91
C ALA A 110 10.88 0.32 -8.03
N ARG A 111 11.67 -0.34 -7.18
CA ARG A 111 12.69 0.33 -6.36
C ARG A 111 13.80 0.96 -7.19
N GLU A 112 14.23 0.33 -8.29
CA GLU A 112 15.17 0.94 -9.25
C GLU A 112 14.62 2.21 -9.91
N LYS A 113 13.28 2.30 -10.05
CA LYS A 113 12.58 3.50 -10.52
C LYS A 113 12.25 4.51 -9.39
N GLY A 114 12.71 4.26 -8.17
CA GLY A 114 12.48 5.12 -7.01
C GLY A 114 11.09 4.99 -6.37
N ILE A 115 10.36 3.90 -6.66
CA ILE A 115 9.07 3.59 -6.04
C ILE A 115 9.28 2.53 -4.96
N GLU A 116 8.87 2.86 -3.73
CA GLU A 116 8.90 1.90 -2.62
C GLU A 116 7.93 0.75 -2.89
N ALA A 117 8.45 -0.48 -2.89
CA ALA A 117 7.69 -1.68 -3.20
C ALA A 117 8.30 -2.91 -2.54
N SER A 118 7.43 -3.82 -2.08
CA SER A 118 7.81 -5.07 -1.42
C SER A 118 6.83 -6.19 -1.75
N CYS A 119 7.35 -7.40 -1.95
CA CYS A 119 6.54 -8.60 -2.10
C CYS A 119 6.15 -9.15 -0.72
N ILE A 120 4.96 -8.77 -0.25
CA ILE A 120 4.53 -9.02 1.13
C ILE A 120 3.95 -10.42 1.38
N GLY A 121 3.66 -11.19 0.33
CA GLY A 121 2.98 -12.48 0.47
C GLY A 121 2.90 -13.29 -0.81
N ARG A 122 2.30 -14.47 -0.72
CA ARG A 122 2.09 -15.42 -1.82
C ARG A 122 0.73 -16.09 -1.69
N PHE A 123 0.05 -16.25 -2.83
CA PHE A 123 -1.17 -17.04 -2.91
C PHE A 123 -0.87 -18.53 -2.72
N ARG A 124 -1.85 -19.26 -2.19
CA ARG A 124 -1.79 -20.68 -1.87
C ARG A 124 -3.05 -21.37 -2.39
N GLU A 125 -2.94 -22.67 -2.65
CA GLU A 125 -4.08 -23.49 -3.08
C GLU A 125 -5.16 -23.62 -1.99
N GLU A 126 -4.75 -23.64 -0.73
CA GLU A 126 -5.66 -23.61 0.41
C GLU A 126 -6.51 -22.33 0.40
N LYS A 127 -7.70 -22.36 1.03
CA LYS A 127 -8.59 -21.19 1.09
C LYS A 127 -8.25 -20.20 2.22
N LYS A 128 -7.28 -20.52 3.08
CA LYS A 128 -6.98 -19.75 4.29
C LYS A 128 -6.11 -18.52 3.96
N ARG A 129 -6.43 -17.39 4.58
CA ARG A 129 -5.58 -16.18 4.56
C ARG A 129 -4.89 -16.07 5.91
N ILE A 130 -3.56 -16.16 5.91
CA ILE A 130 -2.75 -16.36 7.11
C ILE A 130 -1.59 -15.37 7.09
N ARG A 131 -1.43 -14.65 8.20
CA ARG A 131 -0.21 -13.90 8.49
C ARG A 131 0.83 -14.88 9.05
N LYS A 132 2.00 -14.95 8.44
CA LYS A 132 3.17 -15.72 8.88
C LYS A 132 4.34 -14.76 9.10
N ASP A 133 4.76 -14.65 10.34
CA ASP A 133 5.93 -13.88 10.76
C ASP A 133 6.82 -14.72 11.68
N GLU A 134 7.90 -14.14 12.17
CA GLU A 134 8.82 -14.81 13.11
C GLU A 134 8.18 -15.13 14.46
N TYR A 135 7.05 -14.48 14.79
CA TYR A 135 6.31 -14.65 16.04
C TYR A 135 5.17 -15.68 15.93
N GLY A 136 4.89 -16.17 14.72
CA GLY A 136 4.01 -17.31 14.46
C GLY A 136 2.93 -17.03 13.40
N GLU A 137 1.92 -17.89 13.39
CA GLU A 137 0.86 -17.84 12.38
C GLU A 137 -0.47 -17.37 12.99
N SER A 138 -1.19 -16.49 12.29
CA SER A 138 -2.56 -16.11 12.64
C SER A 138 -3.42 -15.92 11.41
N TYR A 139 -4.74 -16.07 11.56
CA TYR A 139 -5.68 -15.80 10.48
C TYR A 139 -5.81 -14.30 10.23
N LEU A 140 -5.95 -13.92 8.96
CA LEU A 140 -6.41 -12.58 8.61
C LEU A 140 -7.83 -12.41 9.16
N TYR A 141 -7.99 -11.43 10.04
CA TYR A 141 -9.31 -11.02 10.50
C TYR A 141 -9.87 -9.97 9.55
N LYS A 142 -11.20 -9.88 9.49
CA LYS A 142 -11.88 -8.86 8.69
C LYS A 142 -11.62 -7.49 9.30
N GLN A 143 -11.06 -6.57 8.52
CA GLN A 143 -10.92 -5.18 8.92
C GLN A 143 -12.22 -4.44 8.66
N GLU A 144 -12.89 -3.99 9.72
CA GLU A 144 -14.19 -3.31 9.60
C GLU A 144 -14.09 -1.77 9.64
N ARG A 145 -13.01 -1.24 10.21
CA ARG A 145 -12.81 0.20 10.42
C ARG A 145 -11.41 0.63 10.04
N ASP A 146 -11.26 1.91 9.74
CA ASP A 146 -9.94 2.53 9.63
C ASP A 146 -9.42 2.83 11.04
N SER A 147 -8.12 2.69 11.28
CA SER A 147 -7.58 3.04 12.60
C SER A 147 -7.72 4.54 12.92
N LEU A 148 -7.80 5.42 11.92
CA LEU A 148 -8.08 6.84 12.20
C LEU A 148 -9.49 7.07 12.78
N GLU A 149 -10.45 6.17 12.53
CA GLU A 149 -11.81 6.24 13.11
C GLU A 149 -11.85 5.93 14.61
N GLU A 150 -10.75 5.46 15.19
CA GLU A 150 -10.64 5.20 16.63
C GLU A 150 -10.41 6.50 17.42
N ILE A 151 -9.82 7.51 16.79
CA ILE A 151 -9.43 8.77 17.46
C ILE A 151 -10.02 10.04 16.83
N PHE A 152 -10.50 9.97 15.58
CA PHE A 152 -11.10 11.11 14.90
C PHE A 152 -12.59 10.90 14.63
N THR A 153 -13.34 11.99 14.67
CA THR A 153 -14.75 12.03 14.26
C THR A 153 -14.88 11.89 12.75
N LYS A 154 -16.08 11.54 12.27
CA LYS A 154 -16.36 11.48 10.82
C LYS A 154 -16.15 12.82 10.11
N GLU A 155 -16.43 13.94 10.79
CA GLU A 155 -16.20 15.28 10.23
C GLU A 155 -14.71 15.56 10.03
N GLU A 156 -13.86 15.16 10.98
CA GLU A 156 -12.41 15.32 10.88
C GLU A 156 -11.79 14.40 9.81
N ILE A 157 -12.33 13.19 9.64
CA ILE A 157 -11.88 12.24 8.62
C ILE A 157 -12.34 12.66 7.22
N GLY A 158 -13.51 13.27 7.09
CA GLY A 158 -14.02 13.77 5.80
C GLY A 158 -13.17 14.87 5.17
N ILE A 159 -12.25 15.47 5.93
CA ILE A 159 -11.26 16.44 5.43
C ILE A 159 -10.09 15.72 4.71
N LEU A 160 -9.88 14.42 4.96
CA LEU A 160 -8.78 13.61 4.41
C LEU A 160 -9.14 12.86 3.11
N THR A 161 -10.42 12.77 2.76
CA THR A 161 -10.93 12.08 1.56
C THR A 161 -10.98 12.98 0.34
#